data_AF-X5E8S8-F1
#
_entry.id   AF-X5E8S8-F1
#
_cell.length_a   1.000
_cell.length_b   1.000
_cell.length_c   1.000
_cell.angle_alpha   90.00
_cell.angle_beta   90.00
_cell.angle_gamma   90.00
#
_symmetry.space_group_name_H-M   'P 1'
#
loop_
_entity.id
_entity.type
_entity.pdbx_description
1 polymer ?
#
loop_
_entity_poly.entity_id
_entity_poly.type
_entity_poly.pdbx_seq_one_letter_code
_entity_poly.pdbx_strand_id
1 'polypeptide(L)' 'MANNDSGTFLTVAEVAELMRVSKMTVYRLVHSGELPAVRVGRSFRVHEQAVEEYLGASIYEAGQTG' A
#
# COMPACT_ATOMS: atom_id res chain seq x y z
N MET A 1 10.55 -20.87 -8.81
CA MET A 1 9.71 -19.77 -8.30
C MET A 1 9.94 -19.66 -6.80
N ALA A 2 10.64 -18.62 -6.33
CA ALA A 2 10.80 -18.39 -4.89
C ALA A 2 9.53 -17.74 -4.35
N ASN A 3 8.89 -18.41 -3.38
CA ASN A 3 7.81 -17.85 -2.56
C ASN A 3 8.33 -16.60 -1.84
N ASN A 4 7.91 -15.41 -2.26
CA ASN A 4 8.04 -14.18 -1.46
C ASN A 4 6.90 -14.14 -0.42
N ASP A 5 6.81 -15.17 0.42
CA ASP A 5 6.00 -15.12 1.63
C ASP A 5 6.97 -14.91 2.79
N SER A 6 7.45 -13.68 2.95
CA SER A 6 8.41 -13.32 3.99
C SER A 6 8.28 -11.87 4.39
N GLY A 7 7.08 -11.48 4.82
CA GLY A 7 6.89 -10.36 5.75
C GLY A 7 7.59 -9.06 5.40
N THR A 8 7.67 -8.71 4.11
CA THR A 8 8.42 -7.53 3.69
C THR A 8 7.61 -6.29 4.01
N PHE A 9 8.15 -5.46 4.88
CA PHE A 9 7.57 -4.17 5.21
C PHE A 9 8.11 -3.10 4.28
N LEU A 10 7.21 -2.52 3.49
CA LEU A 10 7.50 -1.46 2.55
C LEU A 10 7.32 -0.09 3.21
N THR A 11 8.14 0.86 2.81
CA THR A 11 7.95 2.27 3.16
C THR A 11 6.80 2.88 2.36
N VAL A 12 6.25 3.99 2.86
CA VAL A 12 5.25 4.79 2.12
C VAL A 12 5.75 5.21 0.73
N ALA A 13 7.06 5.42 0.58
CA ALA A 13 7.65 5.78 -0.72
C ALA A 13 7.61 4.59 -1.69
N GLU A 14 8.06 3.41 -1.25
CA GLU A 14 8.04 2.20 -2.08
C GLU A 14 6.63 1.80 -2.48
N VAL A 15 5.67 1.89 -1.54
CA VAL A 15 4.25 1.65 -1.82
C VAL A 15 3.72 2.62 -2.88
N ALA A 16 4.08 3.90 -2.80
CA ALA A 16 3.66 4.90 -3.77
C ALA A 16 4.19 4.58 -5.17
N GLU A 17 5.44 4.13 -5.28
CA GLU A 17 6.05 3.71 -6.53
C GLU A 17 5.39 2.44 -7.10
N LEU A 18 5.11 1.46 -6.25
CA LEU A 18 4.43 0.21 -6.64
C LEU A 18 3.01 0.45 -7.14
N MET A 19 2.23 1.24 -6.41
CA MET A 19 0.85 1.59 -6.76
C MET A 19 0.76 2.67 -7.85
N ARG A 20 1.89 3.30 -8.23
CA ARG A 20 1.96 4.46 -9.14
C ARG A 20 1.08 5.64 -8.70
N VAL A 21 1.00 5.87 -7.40
CA VAL A 21 0.24 6.99 -6.81
C VAL A 21 1.18 7.97 -6.12
N SER A 22 0.65 9.12 -5.73
CA SER A 22 1.40 10.07 -4.92
C SER A 22 1.59 9.55 -3.48
N LYS A 23 2.69 9.92 -2.81
CA LYS A 23 2.87 9.66 -1.37
C LYS A 23 1.70 10.18 -0.52
N MET A 24 1.09 11.30 -0.93
CA MET A 24 -0.08 11.87 -0.26
C MET A 24 -1.27 10.90 -0.32
N THR A 25 -1.48 10.24 -1.45
CA THR A 25 -2.52 9.21 -1.59
C THR A 25 -2.26 8.06 -0.63
N VAL A 26 -1.04 7.54 -0.57
CA VAL A 26 -0.69 6.46 0.37
C VAL A 26 -0.91 6.90 1.82
N TYR A 27 -0.48 8.11 2.21
CA TYR A 27 -0.74 8.63 3.55
C TYR A 27 -2.23 8.73 3.87
N ARG A 28 -3.06 9.17 2.90
CA ARG A 28 -4.52 9.20 3.07
C ARG A 28 -5.07 7.80 3.29
N LEU A 29 -4.69 6.81 2.48
CA LEU A 29 -5.17 5.44 2.61
C LEU A 29 -4.79 4.83 3.97
N VAL A 30 -3.57 5.06 4.41
CA VAL A 30 -3.10 4.63 5.74
C VAL A 30 -3.88 5.31 6.86
N HIS A 31 -4.16 6.61 6.75
CA HIS A 31 -4.88 7.36 7.78
C HIS A 31 -6.39 7.05 7.79
N SER A 32 -6.98 6.77 6.63
CA SER A 32 -8.36 6.30 6.48
C SER A 32 -8.54 4.86 6.98
N GLY A 33 -7.46 4.09 7.12
CA GLY A 33 -7.49 2.67 7.49
C GLY A 33 -7.76 1.73 6.31
N GLU A 34 -7.81 2.25 5.09
CA GLU A 34 -7.97 1.46 3.86
C GLU A 34 -6.71 0.65 3.53
N LEU A 35 -5.53 1.16 3.92
CA LEU A 35 -4.27 0.46 3.76
C LEU A 35 -3.64 0.13 5.12
N PRO A 36 -3.61 -1.16 5.53
CA PRO A 36 -3.05 -1.58 6.80
C PRO A 36 -1.56 -1.21 6.90
N ALA A 37 -1.20 -0.37 7.86
CA ALA A 37 0.18 0.02 8.11
C ALA A 37 0.53 0.02 9.59
N VAL A 38 1.78 -0.31 9.88
CA VAL A 38 2.38 -0.29 11.21
C VAL A 38 3.27 0.94 11.34
N ARG A 39 3.12 1.66 12.45
CA ARG A 39 4.02 2.78 12.77
C ARG A 39 5.28 2.24 13.46
N VAL A 40 6.43 2.45 12.84
CA VAL A 40 7.74 2.07 13.38
C VAL A 40 8.54 3.36 13.62
N GLY A 41 8.59 3.79 14.88
CA GLY A 41 9.19 5.06 15.27
C GLY A 41 8.47 6.27 14.66
N ARG A 42 9.18 7.00 13.78
CA ARG A 42 8.66 8.19 13.08
C ARG A 42 8.12 7.89 11.67
N SER A 43 8.21 6.64 11.22
CA SER A 43 7.87 6.23 9.87
C SER A 43 6.75 5.19 9.87
N PHE A 44 5.99 5.14 8.78
CA PHE A 44 5.03 4.08 8.53
C PHE A 44 5.65 2.97 7.67
N ARG A 45 5.18 1.75 7.92
CA ARG A 45 5.55 0.53 7.24
C ARG A 45 4.29 -0.21 6.84
N VAL A 46 4.17 -0.56 5.57
CA VAL A 46 3.01 -1.26 5.01
C VAL A 46 3.45 -2.68 4.70
N HIS A 47 2.61 -3.66 5.00
CA HIS A 47 2.91 -5.04 4.64
C HIS A 47 2.76 -5.22 3.13
N GLU A 48 3.70 -5.90 2.46
CA GLU A 48 3.60 -6.15 1.01
C GLU A 48 2.26 -6.78 0.61
N GLN A 49 1.81 -7.79 1.35
CA GLN A 49 0.54 -8.48 1.10
C GLN A 49 -0.66 -7.54 1.20
N ALA A 50 -0.61 -6.53 2.06
CA ALA A 50 -1.70 -5.55 2.19
C ALA A 50 -1.79 -4.64 0.95
N VAL A 51 -0.64 -4.32 0.33
CA VAL A 51 -0.60 -3.57 -0.93
C VAL A 51 -1.11 -4.43 -2.08
N GLU A 52 -0.69 -5.70 -2.13
CA GLU A 52 -1.16 -6.64 -3.15
C GLU A 52 -2.67 -6.91 -3.03
N GLU A 53 -3.17 -7.09 -1.81
CA GLU A 53 -4.60 -7.25 -1.55
C GLU A 53 -5.38 -5.99 -1.95
N TYR A 54 -4.88 -4.81 -1.58
CA TYR A 54 -5.48 -3.54 -1.97
C TYR A 54 -5.47 -3.37 -3.50
N LEU A 55 -4.38 -3.68 -4.20
CA LEU A 55 -4.28 -3.63 -5.66
C LEU A 55 -5.20 -4.64 -6.34
N GLY A 56 -5.29 -5.86 -5.81
CA GLY A 56 -6.22 -6.89 -6.27
C GLY A 56 -7.68 -6.49 -6.10
N ALA A 57 -8.01 -5.81 -5.00
CA ALA A 57 -9.35 -5.27 -4.74
C ALA A 57 -9.65 -4.01 -5.56
N SER A 58 -8.67 -3.16 -5.84
CA SER A 58 -8.87 -1.88 -6.52
C SER A 58 -8.89 -1.95 -8.06
N ILE A 59 -8.66 -3.14 -8.66
CA ILE A 59 -9.01 -3.39 -10.07
C ILE A 59 -10.51 -3.11 -10.33
N TYR A 60 -11.35 -3.09 -9.29
CA TYR A 60 -12.78 -2.82 -9.41
C TYR A 60 -13.18 -1.34 -9.33
N GLU A 61 -12.31 -0.41 -8.91
CA GLU A 61 -12.71 0.99 -8.64
C GLU A 61 -11.92 2.07 -9.40
N ALA A 62 -10.74 1.77 -9.96
CA ALA A 62 -9.89 2.77 -10.63
C ALA A 62 -10.34 3.14 -12.07
N GLY A 63 -11.64 3.17 -12.34
CA GLY A 63 -12.23 3.49 -13.65
C GLY A 63 -13.43 4.43 -13.64
N GLN A 64 -13.86 4.99 -12.50
CA GLN A 64 -15.05 5.83 -12.44
C GLN A 64 -14.80 7.18 -11.78
N THR A 65 -14.19 8.12 -12.51
CA THR A 65 -14.53 9.54 -12.38
C THR A 65 -14.18 10.30 -13.67
N GLY A 66 -15.20 10.69 -14.43
CA GLY A 66 -15.17 11.84 -15.35
C GLY A 66 -14.94 11.56 -16.82
#